data_AF-A0A517M4M5-F1
#
_entry.id   AF-A0A517M4M5-F1
#
_cell.length_a   1.000
_cell.length_b   1.000
_cell.length_c   1.000
_cell.angle_alpha   90.00
_cell.angle_beta   90.00
_cell.angle_gamma   90.00
#
_symmetry.space_group_name_H-M   'P 1'
#
loop_
_entity.id
_entity.type
_entity.pdbx_description
1 polymer ?
#
loop_
_entity_poly.entity_id
_entity_poly.type
_entity_poly.pdbx_seq_one_letter_code
_entity_poly.pdbx_strand_id
1 'polypeptide(L)'
;MFASVSKTFVCVCLFMSTLAGCTGGAPAPSEDQVLQDSAGFVWTFINEAKKERKSDVIQAKLSVMMEALDAQAEAFGGKLVELRDAAKTLQADLQAGEKPADCLQKFADSVSALVPEPQNLGE
;
A
#
# COMPACT_ATOMS: atom_id res chain seq x y z
N MET A 1 7.88 26.41 59.45
CA MET A 1 7.46 26.86 58.12
C MET A 1 6.24 26.06 57.72
N PHE A 2 5.16 26.77 57.32
CA PHE A 2 3.96 26.41 56.54
C PHE A 2 3.98 25.03 55.84
N ALA A 3 2.90 24.27 55.61
CA ALA A 3 1.44 24.32 55.77
C ALA A 3 0.96 22.85 55.58
N SER A 4 0.00 22.30 56.32
CA SER A 4 -1.47 22.35 56.14
C SER A 4 -2.06 21.83 54.80
N VAL A 5 -3.09 21.00 54.96
CA VAL A 5 -4.25 20.71 54.08
C VAL A 5 -4.26 19.41 53.25
N SER A 6 -4.85 18.40 53.89
CA SER A 6 -5.89 17.45 53.45
C SER A 6 -6.46 17.53 52.02
N LYS A 7 -6.67 16.35 51.39
CA LYS A 7 -7.91 16.07 50.65
C LYS A 7 -8.14 14.56 50.42
N THR A 8 -8.85 13.91 51.34
CA THR A 8 -9.79 12.84 50.97
C THR A 8 -10.81 13.47 50.03
N PHE A 9 -11.06 12.95 48.82
CA PHE A 9 -12.36 13.01 48.12
C PHE A 9 -12.29 12.34 46.73
N VAL A 10 -13.32 11.53 46.45
CA VAL A 10 -13.76 11.01 45.14
C VAL A 10 -12.97 9.84 44.54
N CYS A 11 -12.97 8.74 45.29
CA CYS A 11 -13.34 7.45 44.69
C CYS A 11 -14.86 7.51 44.41
N VAL A 12 -15.33 6.91 43.31
CA VAL A 12 -16.73 6.90 42.80
C VAL A 12 -17.02 8.01 41.76
N CYS A 13 -17.32 7.57 40.53
CA CYS A 13 -17.97 8.27 39.39
C CYS A 13 -17.22 8.42 38.05
N LEU A 14 -16.09 7.74 37.80
CA LEU A 14 -15.47 7.75 36.44
C LEU A 14 -15.24 6.37 35.83
N PHE A 15 -16.02 5.37 36.25
CA PHE A 15 -16.05 4.04 35.65
C PHE A 15 -17.34 3.72 34.87
N MET A 16 -18.15 4.74 34.55
CA MET A 16 -19.51 4.55 34.00
C MET A 16 -19.81 5.36 32.73
N SER A 17 -18.82 5.64 31.87
CA SER A 17 -19.11 6.44 30.66
C SER A 17 -18.38 6.05 29.37
N THR A 18 -17.84 4.84 29.23
CA THR A 18 -17.38 4.34 27.91
C THR A 18 -17.83 2.91 27.63
N LEU A 19 -19.12 2.63 27.85
CA LEU A 19 -19.84 1.57 27.13
C LEU A 19 -20.78 2.23 26.11
N ALA A 20 -20.26 3.18 25.34
CA ALA A 20 -20.83 3.54 24.05
C ALA A 20 -20.05 2.70 23.03
N GLY A 21 -20.73 1.70 22.46
CA GLY A 21 -20.10 0.75 21.56
C GLY A 21 -19.46 1.44 20.36
N CYS A 22 -18.15 1.25 20.20
CA CYS A 22 -17.53 1.20 18.89
C CYS A 22 -17.50 -0.26 18.42
N THR A 23 -18.68 -0.89 18.29
CA THR A 23 -18.81 -2.17 17.58
C THR A 23 -19.03 -1.96 16.07
N GLY A 24 -18.74 -0.75 15.57
CA GLY A 24 -18.70 -0.43 14.15
C GLY A 24 -17.31 -0.69 13.60
N GLY A 25 -16.91 -1.97 13.52
CA GLY A 25 -15.79 -2.34 12.68
C GLY A 25 -16.16 -1.95 11.25
N ALA A 26 -15.38 -1.07 10.62
CA ALA A 26 -15.54 -0.80 9.20
C ALA A 26 -15.57 -2.16 8.47
N PRO A 27 -16.49 -2.35 7.49
CA PRO A 27 -16.55 -3.60 6.76
C PRO A 27 -15.18 -3.91 6.17
N ALA A 28 -14.77 -5.18 6.20
CA ALA A 28 -13.55 -5.61 5.56
C ALA A 28 -13.54 -5.15 4.09
N PRO A 29 -12.39 -4.66 3.57
CA PRO A 29 -12.35 -4.19 2.19
C PRO A 29 -12.66 -5.33 1.22
N SER A 30 -13.35 -5.01 0.13
CA SER A 30 -13.56 -5.96 -0.97
C SER A 30 -12.26 -6.17 -1.74
N GLU A 31 -12.14 -7.31 -2.43
CA GLU A 31 -11.03 -7.58 -3.35
C GLU A 31 -10.87 -6.46 -4.37
N ASP A 32 -11.96 -5.96 -4.94
CA ASP A 32 -11.94 -4.86 -5.90
C ASP A 32 -11.37 -3.57 -5.30
N GLN A 33 -11.71 -3.24 -4.05
CA GLN A 33 -11.17 -2.06 -3.38
C GLN A 33 -9.65 -2.21 -3.19
N VAL A 34 -9.21 -3.37 -2.71
CA VAL A 34 -7.77 -3.66 -2.56
C VAL A 34 -7.07 -3.60 -3.90
N LEU A 35 -7.64 -4.17 -4.96
CA LEU A 35 -7.09 -4.13 -6.31
C LEU A 35 -6.93 -2.69 -6.82
N GLN A 36 -7.92 -1.82 -6.62
CA GLN A 36 -7.84 -0.41 -7.03
C GLN A 36 -6.75 0.33 -6.25
N ASP A 37 -6.67 0.13 -4.93
CA ASP A 37 -5.68 0.78 -4.07
C ASP A 37 -4.26 0.32 -4.45
N SER A 38 -4.07 -0.99 -4.68
CA SER A 38 -2.80 -1.58 -5.13
C SER A 38 -2.41 -1.09 -6.51
N ALA A 39 -3.36 -1.01 -7.45
CA ALA A 39 -3.10 -0.46 -8.78
C ALA A 39 -2.69 1.01 -8.71
N GLY A 40 -3.33 1.82 -7.86
CA GLY A 40 -2.93 3.22 -7.66
C GLY A 40 -1.48 3.34 -7.16
N PHE A 41 -1.09 2.49 -6.21
CA PHE A 41 0.28 2.43 -5.73
C PHE A 41 1.27 1.98 -6.81
N VAL A 42 0.92 0.96 -7.59
CA VAL A 42 1.73 0.47 -8.72
C VAL A 42 1.91 1.54 -9.80
N TRP A 43 0.84 2.24 -10.18
CA TRP A 43 0.92 3.31 -11.16
C TRP A 43 1.75 4.50 -10.67
N THR A 44 1.68 4.80 -9.37
CA THR A 44 2.56 5.80 -8.74
C THR A 44 4.02 5.38 -8.87
N PHE A 45 4.34 4.13 -8.55
CA PHE A 45 5.67 3.57 -8.74
C PHE A 45 6.14 3.67 -10.21
N ILE A 46 5.29 3.29 -11.17
CA ILE A 46 5.63 3.38 -12.61
C ILE A 46 6.01 4.81 -12.99
N ASN A 47 5.22 5.79 -12.55
CA ASN A 47 5.43 7.19 -12.88
C ASN A 47 6.70 7.76 -12.24
N GLU A 48 7.01 7.37 -11.01
CA GLU A 48 8.28 7.72 -10.36
C GLU A 48 9.48 7.04 -11.04
N ALA A 49 9.36 5.74 -11.33
CA ALA A 49 10.43 4.94 -11.93
C ALA A 49 10.80 5.43 -13.34
N LYS A 50 9.80 5.85 -14.12
CA LYS A 50 10.01 6.49 -15.44
C LYS A 50 10.86 7.77 -15.34
N LYS A 51 10.80 8.51 -14.23
CA LYS A 51 11.57 9.73 -13.99
C LYS A 51 13.00 9.44 -13.54
N GLU A 52 13.19 8.46 -12.65
CA GLU A 52 14.50 8.14 -12.05
C GLU A 52 15.49 7.51 -13.05
N ARG A 53 15.02 6.65 -13.96
CA ARG A 53 15.80 5.93 -15.00
C ARG A 53 16.99 5.07 -14.52
N LYS A 54 17.35 5.08 -13.23
CA LYS A 54 18.44 4.28 -12.66
C LYS A 54 17.92 2.94 -12.15
N SER A 55 18.48 1.84 -12.66
CA SER A 55 18.00 0.48 -12.36
C SER A 55 18.09 0.15 -10.86
N ASP A 56 19.17 0.55 -10.17
CA ASP A 56 19.37 0.31 -8.74
C ASP A 56 18.29 0.99 -7.87
N VAL A 57 17.95 2.24 -8.18
CA VAL A 57 16.92 2.99 -7.45
C VAL A 57 15.52 2.42 -7.73
N ILE A 58 15.26 2.04 -8.99
CA ILE A 58 13.99 1.40 -9.38
C ILE A 58 13.83 0.05 -8.66
N GLN A 59 14.89 -0.77 -8.61
CA GLN A 59 14.88 -2.06 -7.92
C GLN A 59 14.64 -1.91 -6.42
N ALA A 60 15.23 -0.90 -5.77
CA ALA A 60 15.00 -0.63 -4.35
C ALA A 60 13.52 -0.27 -4.07
N LYS A 61 12.92 0.60 -4.89
CA LYS A 61 11.49 0.94 -4.78
C LYS A 61 10.59 -0.26 -5.09
N LEU A 62 10.95 -1.06 -6.09
CA LEU A 62 10.22 -2.27 -6.49
C LEU A 62 10.19 -3.30 -5.37
N SER A 63 11.30 -3.48 -4.64
CA SER A 63 11.36 -4.43 -3.51
C SER A 63 10.31 -4.11 -2.45
N VAL A 64 10.15 -2.82 -2.10
CA VAL A 64 9.14 -2.38 -1.12
C VAL A 64 7.73 -2.62 -1.66
N MET A 65 7.51 -2.35 -2.95
CA MET A 65 6.20 -2.58 -3.57
C MET A 65 5.84 -4.06 -3.63
N MET A 66 6.81 -4.94 -3.90
CA MET A 66 6.60 -6.36 -3.97
C MET A 66 6.16 -6.97 -2.64
N GLU A 67 6.71 -6.53 -1.51
CA GLU A 67 6.27 -7.01 -0.19
C GLU A 67 4.77 -6.77 0.05
N ALA A 68 4.28 -5.59 -0.35
CA ALA A 68 2.86 -5.27 -0.25
C ALA A 68 2.00 -6.13 -1.20
N LEU A 69 2.45 -6.29 -2.46
CA LEU A 69 1.73 -7.09 -3.46
C LEU A 69 1.71 -8.58 -3.12
N ASP A 70 2.80 -9.14 -2.56
CA ASP A 70 2.85 -10.53 -2.09
C ASP A 70 1.80 -10.75 -0.98
N ALA A 71 1.75 -9.87 0.02
CA ALA A 71 0.78 -9.97 1.12
C ALA A 71 -0.68 -9.85 0.64
N GLN A 72 -0.95 -8.93 -0.28
CA GLN A 72 -2.29 -8.74 -0.84
C GLN A 72 -2.70 -9.91 -1.74
N ALA A 73 -1.79 -10.44 -2.55
CA ALA A 73 -2.05 -11.61 -3.37
C ALA A 73 -2.30 -12.86 -2.53
N GLU A 74 -1.60 -13.03 -1.41
CA GLU A 74 -1.85 -14.13 -0.46
C GLU A 74 -3.23 -14.01 0.20
N ALA A 75 -3.61 -12.79 0.60
CA ALA A 75 -4.87 -12.55 1.31
C ALA A 75 -6.11 -12.58 0.40
N PHE A 76 -6.00 -12.08 -0.82
CA PHE A 76 -7.16 -11.83 -1.69
C PHE A 76 -7.13 -12.61 -3.02
N GLY A 77 -5.96 -13.05 -3.50
CA GLY A 77 -5.86 -13.82 -4.74
C GLY A 77 -6.23 -13.05 -6.01
N GLY A 78 -6.85 -13.73 -6.96
CA GLY A 78 -7.43 -13.11 -8.16
C GLY A 78 -6.44 -12.25 -8.97
N LYS A 79 -6.88 -11.06 -9.37
CA LYS A 79 -6.05 -10.11 -10.15
C LYS A 79 -4.85 -9.57 -9.38
N LEU A 80 -4.83 -9.65 -8.04
CA LEU A 80 -3.67 -9.26 -7.24
C LEU A 80 -2.49 -10.23 -7.44
N VAL A 81 -2.77 -11.50 -7.70
CA VAL A 81 -1.75 -12.48 -8.12
C VAL A 81 -1.12 -12.07 -9.44
N GLU A 82 -1.94 -11.68 -10.42
CA GLU A 82 -1.45 -11.23 -11.74
C GLU A 82 -0.63 -9.94 -11.62
N LEU A 83 -1.07 -9.00 -10.77
CA LEU A 83 -0.35 -7.74 -10.52
C LEU A 83 1.02 -7.97 -9.87
N ARG A 84 1.09 -8.87 -8.88
CA ARG A 84 2.32 -9.32 -8.24
C ARG A 84 3.26 -10.01 -9.23
N ASP A 85 2.73 -10.87 -10.09
CA ASP A 85 3.54 -11.63 -11.06
C ASP A 85 4.10 -10.72 -12.16
N ALA A 86 3.35 -9.68 -12.57
CA ALA A 86 3.86 -8.61 -13.42
C ALA A 86 5.02 -7.86 -12.75
N ALA A 87 4.92 -7.57 -11.44
CA ALA A 87 6.00 -6.91 -10.68
C ALA A 87 7.24 -7.81 -10.54
N LYS A 88 7.06 -9.12 -10.34
CA LYS A 88 8.16 -10.11 -10.34
C LYS A 88 8.85 -10.20 -11.70
N THR A 89 8.09 -10.12 -12.78
CA THR A 89 8.64 -10.07 -14.14
C THR A 89 9.50 -8.81 -14.33
N LEU A 90 9.01 -7.64 -13.92
CA LEU A 90 9.81 -6.40 -13.93
C LEU A 90 11.11 -6.55 -13.13
N GLN A 91 11.05 -7.17 -11.94
CA GLN A 91 12.24 -7.39 -11.11
C GLN A 91 13.26 -8.26 -11.85
N ALA A 92 12.81 -9.36 -12.46
CA ALA A 92 13.67 -10.25 -13.23
C ALA A 92 14.32 -9.54 -14.44
N ASP A 93 13.54 -8.76 -15.20
CA ASP A 93 14.06 -8.02 -16.37
C ASP A 93 15.12 -6.99 -15.95
N LEU A 94 14.88 -6.26 -14.86
CA LEU A 94 15.85 -5.29 -14.32
C LEU A 94 17.14 -5.95 -13.82
N GLN A 95 17.03 -7.14 -13.21
CA GLN A 95 18.18 -7.94 -12.76
C GLN A 95 18.96 -8.56 -13.92
N ALA A 96 18.25 -8.91 -15.01
CA ALA A 96 18.87 -9.37 -16.26
C ALA A 96 19.61 -8.25 -17.01
N GLY A 97 19.51 -7.00 -16.56
CA GLY A 97 20.17 -5.85 -17.16
C GLY A 97 19.44 -5.30 -18.39
N GLU A 98 18.15 -5.61 -18.55
CA GLU A 98 17.34 -4.95 -19.58
C GLU A 98 17.24 -3.44 -19.32
N LYS A 99 16.98 -2.69 -20.38
CA LYS A 99 16.86 -1.23 -20.28
C LYS A 99 15.64 -0.87 -19.42
N PRO A 100 15.81 -0.08 -18.33
CA PRO A 100 14.72 0.21 -17.41
C PRO A 100 13.46 0.80 -18.08
N ALA A 101 13.64 1.62 -19.12
CA ALA A 101 12.52 2.19 -19.86
C ALA A 101 11.65 1.12 -20.56
N ASP A 102 12.29 0.10 -21.14
CA ASP A 102 11.60 -0.96 -21.87
C ASP A 102 10.86 -1.89 -20.87
N CYS A 103 11.52 -2.25 -19.77
CA CYS A 103 10.91 -3.05 -18.70
C CYS A 103 9.71 -2.33 -18.07
N LEU A 104 9.86 -1.03 -17.76
CA LEU A 104 8.78 -0.24 -17.18
C LEU A 104 7.60 -0.08 -18.13
N GLN A 105 7.84 -0.01 -19.44
CA GLN A 105 6.75 0.04 -20.41
C GLN A 105 6.01 -1.30 -20.47
N LYS A 106 6.72 -2.43 -20.60
CA LYS A 106 6.12 -3.77 -20.55
C LYS A 106 5.30 -3.99 -19.27
N PHE A 107 5.83 -3.52 -18.13
CA PHE A 107 5.15 -3.60 -16.85
C PHE A 107 3.88 -2.74 -16.85
N ALA A 108 3.96 -1.49 -17.30
CA ALA A 108 2.79 -0.62 -17.42
C ALA A 108 1.70 -1.21 -18.33
N ASP A 109 2.08 -1.81 -19.46
CA ASP A 109 1.15 -2.48 -20.37
C ASP A 109 0.45 -3.66 -19.69
N SER A 110 1.19 -4.45 -18.90
CA SER A 110 0.66 -5.57 -18.12
C SER A 110 -0.31 -5.09 -17.04
N VAL A 111 0.03 -4.01 -16.33
CA VAL A 111 -0.85 -3.42 -15.30
C VAL A 111 -2.11 -2.85 -15.94
N SER A 112 -2.00 -2.15 -17.07
CA SER A 112 -3.13 -1.57 -17.81
C SER A 112 -4.15 -2.62 -18.27
N ALA A 113 -3.69 -3.82 -18.61
CA ALA A 113 -4.58 -4.95 -18.94
C ALA A 113 -5.41 -5.43 -17.73
N LEU A 114 -4.93 -5.23 -16.51
CA LEU A 114 -5.62 -5.62 -15.27
C LEU A 114 -6.52 -4.51 -14.74
N VAL A 115 -5.96 -3.29 -14.68
CA VAL A 115 -6.57 -2.07 -14.15
C VAL A 115 -6.06 -0.87 -14.94
N PRO A 116 -6.95 -0.06 -15.56
CA PRO A 116 -6.54 1.08 -16.37
C PRO A 116 -5.80 2.14 -15.54
N GLU A 117 -4.91 2.90 -16.20
CA GLU A 117 -4.19 4.00 -15.57
C GLU A 117 -5.16 5.05 -14.99
N PRO A 118 -5.04 5.40 -13.70
CA PRO A 118 -5.84 6.46 -13.10
C PRO A 118 -5.60 7.81 -13.78
N GLN A 119 -6.68 8.51 -14.13
CA GLN A 119 -6.60 9.73 -14.96
C GLN A 119 -5.95 10.96 -14.27
N ASN A 120 -5.71 10.90 -12.95
CA ASN A 120 -5.25 12.05 -12.14
C ASN A 120 -3.89 11.81 -11.47
N LEU A 121 -3.04 10.92 -11.97
CA LEU A 121 -1.71 10.69 -11.39
C LEU A 121 -0.64 11.74 -11.76
N GLY A 122 -1.02 12.75 -12.54
CA GLY A 122 -0.13 13.72 -13.16
C GLY A 122 -0.26 15.17 -12.70
N GLU A 123 -1.08 15.46 -11.68
CA GLU A 123 -1.23 16.80 -11.09
C GLU A 123 -0.27 17.04 -9.91
#